data_AF-A9A6G9-F1
#
_entry.id   AF-A9A6G9-F1
#
_cell.length_a   1.000
_cell.length_b   1.000
_cell.length_c   1.000
_cell.angle_alpha   90.00
_cell.angle_beta   90.00
_cell.angle_gamma   90.00
#
_symmetry.space_group_name_H-M   'P 1'
#
loop_
_entity.id
_entity.type
_entity.pdbx_description
1 polymer ?
#
loop_
_entity_poly.entity_id
_entity_poly.type
_entity_poly.pdbx_seq_one_letter_code
_entity_poly.pdbx_strand_id
1 'polypeptide(L)'
;MFNYLKLLSECGINSEFISFEDLKIKRKGLNSFSSPKESQFKFKINDGNNTNIQANTVHLHININGRRKTPGEKKSKLFKKYLLENIFLKDQFETIKRDSEYKNEPDYKVILKEFKKEFYVKCNFRSYLYNGFYDWGRIDQLNEFKRFFKSSKIPTYFAFGLSGAPEDPENLYLVPGENVSSKMKIEELEKWEISSFNDVLRVILD
;
A
#
# COMPACT_ATOMS: atom_id res chain seq x y z
N MET A 1 9.39 -12.73 8.61
CA MET A 1 9.78 -14.09 9.03
C MET A 1 8.51 -14.79 9.44
N PHE A 2 8.02 -15.76 8.64
CA PHE A 2 6.77 -16.48 8.95
C PHE A 2 6.98 -17.25 10.27
N ASN A 3 6.04 -17.17 11.21
CA ASN A 3 6.21 -17.74 12.54
C ASN A 3 5.84 -19.23 12.53
N TYR A 4 6.70 -20.04 11.89
CA TYR A 4 6.51 -21.47 11.64
C TYR A 4 6.24 -22.29 12.92
N LEU A 5 6.77 -21.82 14.06
CA LEU A 5 6.60 -22.46 15.37
C LEU A 5 5.13 -22.49 15.82
N LYS A 6 4.34 -21.46 15.48
CA LYS A 6 2.93 -21.39 15.87
C LYS A 6 2.08 -22.42 15.11
N LEU A 7 2.35 -22.58 13.82
CA LEU A 7 1.63 -23.54 12.96
C LEU A 7 1.91 -25.00 13.37
N LEU A 8 3.14 -25.30 13.78
CA LEU A 8 3.54 -26.64 14.21
C LEU A 8 2.92 -27.02 15.57
N SER A 9 2.83 -26.05 16.49
CA SER A 9 2.14 -26.20 17.77
C SER A 9 0.64 -26.45 17.58
N GLU A 10 -0.02 -25.73 16.66
CA GLU A 10 -1.44 -25.94 16.33
C GLU A 10 -1.72 -27.33 15.69
N CYS A 11 -0.70 -27.95 15.09
CA CYS A 11 -0.76 -29.34 14.60
C CYS A 11 -0.32 -30.39 15.64
N GLY A 12 -0.05 -30.00 16.89
CA GLY A 12 0.36 -30.92 17.96
C GLY A 12 1.78 -31.46 17.85
N ILE A 13 2.65 -30.83 17.03
CA ILE A 13 4.03 -31.27 16.81
C ILE A 13 4.96 -30.47 17.73
N ASN A 14 5.58 -31.15 18.69
CA ASN A 14 6.52 -30.53 19.62
C ASN A 14 7.81 -30.11 18.89
N SER A 15 8.20 -28.84 19.04
CA SER A 15 9.30 -28.21 18.28
C SER A 15 10.70 -28.70 18.66
N GLU A 16 10.84 -29.48 19.73
CA GLU A 16 12.12 -29.94 20.27
C GLU A 16 12.79 -31.05 19.41
N PHE A 17 12.06 -31.64 18.44
CA PHE A 17 12.53 -32.76 17.62
C PHE A 17 12.81 -32.40 16.14
N ILE A 18 12.80 -31.11 15.78
CA ILE A 18 12.94 -30.66 14.39
C ILE A 18 14.23 -29.85 14.24
N SER A 19 15.21 -30.39 13.50
CA SER A 19 16.37 -29.61 13.03
C SER A 19 16.11 -29.08 11.62
N PHE A 20 16.37 -27.78 11.40
CA PHE A 20 16.28 -27.15 10.09
C PHE A 20 17.69 -27.03 9.51
N GLU A 21 18.14 -28.02 8.73
CA GLU A 21 19.33 -27.83 7.90
C GLU A 21 18.99 -27.02 6.64
N ASP A 22 19.87 -26.07 6.32
CA ASP A 22 19.70 -24.95 5.39
C ASP A 22 18.77 -25.19 4.19
N LEU A 23 17.61 -24.53 4.22
CA LEU A 23 16.66 -24.40 3.11
C LEU A 23 17.28 -23.57 1.96
N LYS A 24 18.11 -24.19 1.11
CA LYS A 24 18.56 -23.58 -0.15
C LYS A 24 17.42 -23.58 -1.18
N ILE A 25 16.61 -22.53 -1.18
CA ILE A 25 15.61 -22.29 -2.24
C ILE A 25 16.32 -21.93 -3.54
N LYS A 26 16.53 -22.90 -4.45
CA LYS A 26 16.92 -22.62 -5.83
C LYS A 26 15.71 -22.06 -6.60
N ARG A 27 15.62 -20.73 -6.71
CA ARG A 27 14.68 -20.05 -7.61
C ARG A 27 15.10 -20.27 -9.07
N LYS A 28 14.48 -21.21 -9.78
CA LYS A 28 14.44 -21.17 -11.26
C LYS A 28 13.24 -20.33 -11.71
N GLY A 29 13.47 -19.48 -12.70
CA GLY A 29 12.62 -18.37 -13.14
C GLY A 29 11.13 -18.72 -13.31
N LEU A 30 10.27 -17.77 -12.93
CA LEU A 30 8.82 -17.89 -13.00
C LEU A 30 8.24 -16.75 -13.83
N ASN A 31 8.04 -17.03 -15.12
CA ASN A 31 6.94 -16.43 -15.88
C ASN A 31 5.63 -17.08 -15.41
N SER A 32 4.61 -16.24 -15.21
CA SER A 32 3.17 -16.53 -15.02
C SER A 32 2.71 -17.98 -14.83
N PHE A 33 2.12 -18.33 -13.67
CA PHE A 33 1.32 -19.55 -13.53
C PHE A 33 0.10 -19.38 -12.63
N SER A 34 -1.02 -19.95 -13.08
CA SER A 34 -2.38 -19.93 -12.53
C SER A 34 -2.81 -21.32 -11.98
N SER A 35 -1.88 -22.07 -11.38
CA SER A 35 -2.19 -23.35 -10.75
C SER A 35 -1.39 -23.54 -9.44
N PRO A 36 -1.97 -24.21 -8.42
CA PRO A 36 -1.27 -24.48 -7.17
C PRO A 36 -0.09 -25.40 -7.45
N LYS A 37 1.14 -24.92 -7.18
CA LYS A 37 2.33 -25.77 -7.24
C LYS A 37 2.52 -26.44 -5.89
N GLU A 38 2.40 -27.75 -5.86
CA GLU A 38 2.86 -28.56 -4.75
C GLU A 38 4.37 -28.35 -4.57
N SER A 39 4.78 -27.93 -3.39
CA SER A 39 6.18 -27.92 -2.99
C SER A 39 6.36 -29.05 -1.99
N GLN A 40 7.13 -30.07 -2.36
CA GLN A 40 7.41 -31.20 -1.48
C GLN A 40 8.53 -30.82 -0.52
N PHE A 41 8.23 -30.83 0.78
CA PHE A 41 9.22 -30.67 1.84
C PHE A 41 9.48 -32.03 2.47
N LYS A 42 10.75 -32.45 2.56
CA LYS A 42 11.15 -33.64 3.32
C LYS A 42 11.61 -33.18 4.70
N PHE A 43 10.90 -33.61 5.74
CA PHE A 43 11.34 -33.45 7.12
C PHE A 43 11.99 -34.74 7.58
N LYS A 44 13.14 -34.64 8.28
CA LYS A 44 13.69 -35.74 9.07
C LYS A 44 13.32 -35.48 10.52
N ILE A 45 12.61 -36.42 11.15
CA ILE A 45 12.38 -36.43 12.59
C ILE A 45 13.39 -37.40 13.18
N ASN A 46 14.24 -36.90 14.08
CA ASN A 46 15.11 -37.73 14.91
C ASN A 46 14.44 -37.83 16.27
N ASP A 47 13.74 -38.92 16.53
CA ASP A 47 13.37 -39.29 17.89
C ASP A 47 14.54 -40.13 18.42
N GLY A 48 15.08 -39.79 19.59
CA GLY A 48 16.38 -40.27 20.11
C GLY A 48 16.48 -41.77 20.41
N ASN A 49 15.55 -42.58 19.91
CA ASN A 49 15.54 -44.03 20.02
C ASN A 49 15.71 -44.68 18.65
N ASN A 50 16.61 -45.67 18.58
CA ASN A 50 17.07 -46.33 17.35
C ASN A 50 16.03 -47.32 16.80
N THR A 51 14.77 -46.89 16.64
CA THR A 51 13.71 -47.64 15.97
C THR A 51 13.52 -47.05 14.58
N ASN A 52 13.68 -47.89 13.55
CA ASN A 52 13.36 -47.57 12.16
C ASN A 52 11.85 -47.31 12.04
N ILE A 53 11.42 -46.08 12.31
CA ILE A 53 10.09 -45.62 11.94
C ILE A 53 10.16 -45.37 10.44
N GLN A 54 9.52 -46.24 9.64
CA GLN A 54 9.25 -45.92 8.23
C GLN A 54 8.49 -44.60 8.21
N ALA A 55 9.18 -43.54 7.77
CA ALA A 55 8.67 -42.19 7.80
C ALA A 55 7.42 -42.11 6.91
N ASN A 56 6.24 -42.11 7.54
CA ASN A 56 5.02 -41.68 6.88
C ASN A 56 5.25 -40.26 6.40
N THR A 57 5.33 -40.07 5.08
CA THR A 57 5.62 -38.77 4.48
C THR A 57 4.46 -37.82 4.80
N VAL A 58 4.71 -36.81 5.62
CA VAL A 58 3.72 -35.75 5.89
C VAL A 58 3.72 -34.79 4.72
N HIS A 59 2.67 -34.83 3.91
CA HIS A 59 2.44 -33.86 2.84
C HIS A 59 1.84 -32.58 3.42
N LEU A 60 2.66 -31.56 3.63
CA LEU A 60 2.20 -30.21 4.01
C LEU A 60 1.78 -29.43 2.76
N HIS A 61 0.47 -29.31 2.53
CA HIS A 61 -0.09 -28.40 1.55
C HIS A 61 -0.15 -26.97 2.14
N ILE A 62 0.88 -26.17 1.89
CA ILE A 62 0.87 -24.75 2.24
C ILE A 62 0.20 -23.98 1.10
N ASN A 63 -1.07 -23.63 1.29
CA ASN A 63 -1.78 -22.76 0.35
C ASN A 63 -1.40 -21.29 0.59
N ILE A 64 -0.41 -20.78 -0.16
CA ILE A 64 -0.02 -19.37 -0.11
C ILE A 64 -0.95 -18.57 -1.03
N ASN A 65 -2.16 -18.26 -0.54
CA ASN A 65 -3.13 -17.40 -1.23
C ASN A 65 -2.76 -15.90 -1.15
N GLY A 66 -1.52 -15.55 -1.48
CA GLY A 66 -1.05 -14.16 -1.53
C GLY A 66 -0.92 -13.66 -2.96
N ARG A 67 -1.87 -12.82 -3.43
CA ARG A 67 -1.69 -12.08 -4.68
C ARG A 67 -0.43 -11.21 -4.58
N ARG A 68 0.50 -11.35 -5.51
CA ARG A 68 1.66 -10.45 -5.61
C ARG A 68 1.17 -9.03 -5.92
N LYS A 69 1.66 -8.06 -5.16
CA LYS A 69 1.38 -6.65 -5.45
C LYS A 69 2.04 -6.21 -6.74
N THR A 70 1.29 -5.52 -7.59
CA THR A 70 1.80 -4.89 -8.80
C THR A 70 2.79 -3.78 -8.46
N PRO A 71 3.69 -3.39 -9.38
CA PRO A 71 4.56 -2.23 -9.17
C PRO A 71 3.79 -0.96 -8.81
N GLY A 72 2.65 -0.70 -9.46
CA GLY A 72 1.78 0.44 -9.15
C GLY A 72 1.21 0.39 -7.73
N GLU A 73 0.77 -0.78 -7.26
CA GLU A 73 0.29 -0.97 -5.89
C GLU A 73 1.40 -0.74 -4.86
N LYS A 74 2.65 -1.12 -5.19
CA LYS A 74 3.81 -0.84 -4.33
C LYS A 74 4.11 0.66 -4.26
N LYS A 75 4.17 1.34 -5.42
CA LYS A 75 4.38 2.80 -5.48
C LYS A 75 3.30 3.55 -4.70
N SER A 76 2.03 3.20 -4.91
CA SER A 76 0.92 3.80 -4.17
C SER A 76 1.05 3.61 -2.66
N LYS A 77 1.45 2.41 -2.20
CA LYS A 77 1.67 2.15 -0.77
C LYS A 77 2.80 3.02 -0.19
N LEU A 78 3.92 3.13 -0.91
CA LEU A 78 5.09 3.90 -0.48
C LEU A 78 4.75 5.39 -0.39
N PHE A 79 4.10 5.95 -1.40
CA PHE A 79 3.67 7.35 -1.39
C PHE A 79 2.68 7.68 -0.28
N LYS A 80 1.67 6.81 -0.06
CA LYS A 80 0.76 6.97 1.07
C LYS A 80 1.49 6.96 2.41
N LYS A 81 2.52 6.12 2.56
CA LYS A 81 3.35 6.08 3.77
C LYS A 81 4.11 7.40 3.94
N TYR A 82 4.74 7.90 2.87
CA TYR A 82 5.45 9.18 2.89
C TYR A 82 4.56 10.33 3.37
N LEU A 83 3.34 10.44 2.85
CA LEU A 83 2.40 11.48 3.26
C LEU A 83 2.08 11.41 4.76
N LEU A 84 1.84 10.23 5.32
CA LEU A 84 1.53 10.07 6.75
C LEU A 84 2.75 10.32 7.66
N GLU A 85 3.96 10.10 7.16
CA GLU A 85 5.19 10.24 7.95
C GLU A 85 5.80 11.64 7.89
N ASN A 86 5.50 12.42 6.83
CA ASN A 86 6.17 13.69 6.58
C ASN A 86 5.23 14.89 6.41
N ILE A 87 3.97 14.68 6.03
CA ILE A 87 3.03 15.76 5.68
C ILE A 87 1.86 15.81 6.66
N PHE A 88 1.18 14.68 6.85
CA PHE A 88 0.07 14.54 7.80
C PHE A 88 0.57 13.97 9.12
N LEU A 89 1.47 14.72 9.77
CA LEU A 89 2.12 14.32 11.02
C LEU A 89 1.09 14.09 12.13
N LYS A 90 1.29 13.01 12.91
CA LYS A 90 0.30 12.53 13.90
C LYS A 90 0.06 13.49 15.07
N ASP A 91 0.98 14.39 15.35
CA ASP A 91 0.83 15.44 16.36
C ASP A 91 -0.17 16.51 15.91
N GLN A 92 -0.14 16.87 14.62
CA GLN A 92 -0.98 17.90 14.00
C GLN A 92 -2.32 17.35 13.45
N PHE A 93 -2.29 16.13 12.93
CA PHE A 93 -3.41 15.51 12.23
C PHE A 93 -3.83 14.19 12.84
N GLU A 94 -5.11 13.88 12.73
CA GLU A 94 -5.65 12.53 12.85
C GLU A 94 -6.00 12.01 11.46
N THR A 95 -5.56 10.79 11.13
CA THR A 95 -5.77 10.19 9.80
C THR A 95 -6.51 8.86 9.94
N ILE A 96 -7.69 8.77 9.34
CA ILE A 96 -8.53 7.57 9.34
C ILE A 96 -8.46 6.97 7.93
N LYS A 97 -7.88 5.78 7.81
CA LYS A 97 -7.84 5.04 6.55
C LYS A 97 -9.25 4.64 6.16
N ARG A 98 -9.63 4.93 4.92
CA ARG A 98 -10.86 4.43 4.34
C ARG A 98 -10.54 3.14 3.59
N ASP A 99 -11.23 2.07 3.92
CA ASP A 99 -11.25 0.89 3.07
C ASP A 99 -12.13 1.24 1.87
N SER A 100 -11.47 1.77 0.83
CA SER A 100 -12.11 2.15 -0.40
C SER A 100 -12.67 0.88 -1.05
N GLU A 101 -13.95 0.58 -0.84
CA GLU A 101 -14.64 -0.51 -1.53
C GLU A 101 -14.53 -0.31 -3.07
N TYR A 102 -14.41 0.94 -3.49
CA TYR A 102 -14.28 1.35 -4.88
C TYR A 102 -12.98 2.12 -5.13
N LYS A 103 -12.37 1.94 -6.32
CA LYS A 103 -11.14 2.66 -6.74
C LYS A 103 -11.26 4.19 -6.68
N ASN A 104 -12.50 4.71 -6.75
CA ASN A 104 -12.81 6.11 -6.94
C ASN A 104 -13.31 6.81 -5.66
N GLU A 105 -12.90 6.29 -4.49
CA GLU A 105 -13.08 6.96 -3.19
C GLU A 105 -11.77 7.55 -2.65
N PRO A 106 -11.84 8.54 -1.74
CA PRO A 106 -10.67 9.03 -1.01
C PRO A 106 -9.96 7.92 -0.25
N ASP A 107 -8.64 8.04 -0.11
CA ASP A 107 -7.85 7.06 0.61
C ASP A 107 -7.91 7.28 2.13
N TYR A 108 -8.05 8.55 2.56
CA TYR A 108 -8.06 8.94 3.96
C TYR A 108 -9.13 9.99 4.24
N LYS A 109 -9.73 9.91 5.43
CA LYS A 109 -10.30 11.08 6.13
C LYS A 109 -9.20 11.64 7.02
N VAL A 110 -8.99 12.96 6.97
CA VAL A 110 -7.97 13.66 7.75
C VAL A 110 -8.66 14.73 8.58
N ILE A 111 -8.22 14.87 9.84
CA ILE A 111 -8.73 15.86 10.78
C ILE A 111 -7.54 16.69 11.23
N LEU A 112 -7.56 17.99 10.93
CA LEU A 112 -6.62 18.95 11.51
C LEU A 112 -7.05 19.22 12.96
N LYS A 113 -6.24 18.80 13.93
CA LYS A 113 -6.64 18.75 15.35
C LYS A 113 -6.95 20.11 15.93
N GLU A 114 -6.10 21.09 15.64
CA GLU A 114 -6.21 22.45 16.18
C GLU A 114 -7.55 23.11 15.83
N PHE A 115 -7.97 22.99 14.57
CA PHE A 115 -9.18 23.64 14.04
C PHE A 115 -10.40 22.71 13.99
N LYS A 116 -10.23 21.43 14.34
CA LYS A 116 -11.22 20.37 14.14
C LYS A 116 -11.78 20.34 12.70
N LYS A 117 -10.95 20.72 11.72
CA LYS A 117 -11.35 20.75 10.30
C LYS A 117 -11.16 19.38 9.69
N GLU A 118 -12.22 18.83 9.15
CA GLU A 118 -12.22 17.52 8.49
C GLU A 118 -12.12 17.69 6.98
N PHE A 119 -11.33 16.84 6.33
CA PHE A 119 -11.24 16.77 4.89
C PHE A 119 -10.89 15.35 4.42
N TYR A 120 -11.16 15.08 3.15
CA TYR A 120 -10.75 13.85 2.50
C TYR A 120 -9.49 14.06 1.67
N VAL A 121 -8.67 13.02 1.57
CA VAL A 121 -7.46 13.02 0.74
C VAL A 121 -7.45 11.82 -0.19
N LYS A 122 -7.24 12.07 -1.49
CA LYS A 122 -6.86 11.07 -2.48
C LYS A 122 -5.38 11.19 -2.79
N CYS A 123 -4.63 10.09 -2.67
CA CYS A 123 -3.19 10.07 -2.89
C CYS A 123 -2.89 9.49 -4.28
N ASN A 124 -2.13 10.23 -5.09
CA ASN A 124 -1.66 9.75 -6.38
C ASN A 124 -0.21 10.15 -6.62
N PHE A 125 0.56 9.25 -7.22
CA PHE A 125 1.98 9.49 -7.51
C PHE A 125 2.28 9.17 -8.98
N ARG A 126 3.12 10.00 -9.60
CA ARG A 126 3.66 9.78 -10.94
C ARG A 126 5.16 10.03 -10.96
N SER A 127 5.91 9.07 -11.50
CA SER A 127 7.36 9.24 -11.67
C SER A 127 7.74 10.22 -12.78
N TYR A 128 6.82 10.57 -13.67
CA TYR A 128 7.05 11.48 -14.80
C TYR A 128 5.72 12.01 -15.35
N LEU A 129 5.80 13.07 -16.15
CA LEU A 129 4.68 13.61 -16.90
C LEU A 129 4.43 12.84 -18.19
N TYR A 130 3.17 12.61 -18.52
CA TYR A 130 2.77 12.03 -19.80
C TYR A 130 2.36 13.14 -20.76
N ASN A 131 3.10 13.31 -21.86
CA ASN A 131 2.90 14.38 -22.84
C ASN A 131 2.84 15.79 -22.21
N GLY A 132 3.65 16.05 -21.18
CA GLY A 132 3.67 17.33 -20.47
C GLY A 132 2.56 17.50 -19.42
N PHE A 133 1.75 16.48 -19.17
CA PHE A 133 0.66 16.53 -18.18
C PHE A 133 0.89 15.55 -17.02
N TYR A 134 0.44 15.96 -15.84
CA TYR A 134 0.19 15.07 -14.72
C TYR A 134 -1.10 14.28 -15.00
N ASP A 135 -0.95 13.14 -15.67
CA ASP A 135 -2.05 12.25 -16.06
C ASP A 135 -2.35 11.25 -14.92
N TRP A 136 -3.26 11.67 -14.03
CA TRP A 136 -3.49 10.97 -12.78
C TRP A 136 -4.60 9.92 -12.88
N GLY A 137 -5.53 10.07 -13.82
CA GLY A 137 -6.68 9.20 -13.94
C GLY A 137 -7.53 9.52 -15.16
N ARG A 138 -8.41 8.57 -15.49
CA ARG A 138 -9.36 8.74 -16.58
C ARG A 138 -10.50 9.70 -16.20
N ILE A 139 -11.17 10.25 -17.21
CA ILE A 139 -12.26 11.23 -17.02
C ILE A 139 -13.47 10.64 -16.28
N ASP A 140 -13.77 9.36 -16.48
CA ASP A 140 -14.81 8.62 -15.75
C ASP A 140 -14.50 8.54 -14.26
N GLN A 141 -13.24 8.25 -13.91
CA GLN A 141 -12.81 8.25 -12.51
C GLN A 141 -12.96 9.63 -11.87
N LEU A 142 -12.55 10.70 -12.58
CA LEU A 142 -12.74 12.07 -12.10
C LEU A 142 -14.23 12.38 -11.87
N ASN A 143 -15.10 11.97 -12.79
CA ASN A 143 -16.53 12.21 -12.67
C ASN A 143 -17.14 11.49 -11.46
N GLU A 144 -16.70 10.27 -11.16
CA GLU A 144 -17.11 9.56 -9.94
C GLU A 144 -16.63 10.28 -8.68
N PHE A 145 -15.38 10.76 -8.65
CA PHE A 145 -14.88 11.59 -7.56
C PHE A 145 -15.70 12.87 -7.37
N LYS A 146 -16.00 13.59 -8.46
CA LYS A 146 -16.83 14.80 -8.41
C LYS A 146 -18.23 14.52 -7.86
N ARG A 147 -18.82 13.37 -8.20
CA ARG A 147 -20.11 12.94 -7.62
C ARG A 147 -19.99 12.69 -6.12
N PHE A 148 -18.93 12.02 -5.68
CA PHE A 148 -18.65 11.80 -4.26
C PHE A 148 -18.43 13.12 -3.50
N PHE A 149 -17.69 14.08 -4.08
CA PHE A 149 -17.46 15.38 -3.43
C PHE A 149 -18.75 16.13 -3.22
N LYS A 150 -19.60 16.17 -4.27
CA LYS A 150 -20.89 16.85 -4.21
C LYS A 150 -21.83 16.23 -3.17
N SER A 151 -21.77 14.91 -2.94
CA SER A 151 -22.63 14.25 -1.95
C SER A 151 -22.10 14.33 -0.52
N SER A 152 -20.77 14.31 -0.32
CA SER A 152 -20.17 14.16 1.01
C SER A 152 -20.20 15.43 1.89
N LYS A 153 -20.33 16.63 1.29
CA LYS A 153 -20.23 17.94 1.96
C LYS A 153 -18.92 18.19 2.74
N ILE A 154 -17.95 17.28 2.65
CA ILE A 154 -16.64 17.41 3.27
C ILE A 154 -15.63 17.80 2.18
N PRO A 155 -14.80 18.84 2.39
CA PRO A 155 -13.76 19.23 1.44
C PRO A 155 -12.88 18.05 1.08
N THR A 156 -12.53 17.92 -0.20
CA THR A 156 -11.66 16.83 -0.65
C THR A 156 -10.48 17.40 -1.41
N TYR A 157 -9.30 16.85 -1.15
CA TYR A 157 -8.06 17.25 -1.76
C TYR A 157 -7.38 16.05 -2.43
N PHE A 158 -6.61 16.35 -3.46
CA PHE A 158 -5.70 15.39 -4.09
C PHE A 158 -4.27 15.70 -3.67
N ALA A 159 -3.62 14.75 -3.00
CA ALA A 159 -2.20 14.78 -2.77
C ALA A 159 -1.50 14.15 -3.97
N PHE A 160 -0.80 14.97 -4.76
CA PHE A 160 -0.06 14.56 -5.94
C PHE A 160 1.44 14.62 -5.69
N GLY A 161 2.11 13.47 -5.83
CA GLY A 161 3.57 13.41 -5.86
C GLY A 161 4.07 13.23 -7.29
N LEU A 162 5.09 14.00 -7.66
CA LEU A 162 5.70 13.98 -8.99
C LEU A 162 7.22 13.79 -8.89
N SER A 163 7.77 13.02 -9.83
CA SER A 163 9.21 12.74 -9.96
C SER A 163 9.80 12.07 -8.70
N GLY A 164 11.12 11.87 -8.65
CA GLY A 164 11.77 11.17 -7.55
C GLY A 164 11.24 9.75 -7.28
N ALA A 165 11.31 9.35 -6.01
CA ALA A 165 10.78 8.09 -5.52
C ALA A 165 9.39 8.30 -4.87
N PRO A 166 8.48 7.31 -4.87
CA PRO A 166 7.21 7.46 -4.16
C PRO A 166 7.39 7.76 -2.66
N GLU A 167 8.44 7.22 -2.03
CA GLU A 167 8.82 7.47 -0.64
C GLU A 167 9.62 8.76 -0.42
N ASP A 168 9.96 9.48 -1.48
CA ASP A 168 10.72 10.74 -1.48
C ASP A 168 10.46 11.49 -2.81
N PRO A 169 9.23 12.02 -3.00
CA PRO A 169 8.86 12.71 -4.24
C PRO A 169 9.56 14.05 -4.34
N GLU A 170 10.04 14.41 -5.54
CA GLU A 170 10.70 15.71 -5.74
C GLU A 170 9.73 16.88 -5.62
N ASN A 171 8.50 16.71 -6.09
CA ASN A 171 7.45 17.72 -5.96
C ASN A 171 6.20 17.11 -5.33
N LEU A 172 5.55 17.92 -4.50
CA LEU A 172 4.31 17.56 -3.84
C LEU A 172 3.29 18.68 -3.96
N TYR A 173 2.06 18.31 -4.32
CA TYR A 173 0.96 19.25 -4.49
C TYR A 173 -0.25 18.78 -3.70
N LEU A 174 -0.98 19.71 -3.08
CA LEU A 174 -2.27 19.45 -2.44
C LEU A 174 -3.34 20.28 -3.15
N VAL A 175 -4.10 19.63 -4.03
CA VAL A 175 -5.02 20.32 -4.94
C VAL A 175 -6.46 20.17 -4.44
N PRO A 176 -7.23 21.26 -4.25
CA PRO A 176 -8.66 21.17 -3.98
C PRO A 176 -9.39 20.43 -5.10
N GLY A 177 -10.29 19.52 -4.72
CA GLY A 177 -10.95 18.60 -5.65
C GLY A 177 -11.75 19.29 -6.76
N GLU A 178 -12.27 20.49 -6.50
CA GLU A 178 -12.94 21.37 -7.46
C GLU A 178 -12.00 21.90 -8.55
N ASN A 179 -10.70 22.00 -8.27
CA ASN A 179 -9.68 22.48 -9.21
C ASN A 179 -8.99 21.34 -9.99
N VAL A 180 -9.34 20.08 -9.72
CA VAL A 180 -8.72 18.94 -10.38
C VAL A 180 -9.40 18.62 -11.73
N SER A 181 -8.57 18.47 -12.76
CA SER A 181 -8.91 17.88 -14.05
C SER A 181 -8.18 16.53 -14.22
N SER A 182 -8.55 15.70 -15.20
CA SER A 182 -7.91 14.38 -15.41
C SER A 182 -6.44 14.48 -15.83
N LYS A 183 -6.08 15.61 -16.46
CA LYS A 183 -4.73 15.93 -16.92
C LYS A 183 -4.47 17.38 -16.58
N MET A 184 -3.50 17.62 -15.72
CA MET A 184 -3.12 18.96 -15.29
C MET A 184 -1.73 19.29 -15.83
N LYS A 185 -1.53 20.51 -16.32
CA LYS A 185 -0.19 21.02 -16.60
C LYS A 185 0.52 21.37 -15.29
N ILE A 186 1.84 21.49 -15.34
CA ILE A 186 2.64 21.83 -14.16
C ILE A 186 2.28 23.22 -13.63
N GLU A 187 2.06 24.20 -14.49
CA GLU A 187 1.73 25.56 -14.08
C GLU A 187 0.39 25.61 -13.32
N GLU A 188 -0.52 24.67 -13.59
CA GLU A 188 -1.77 24.51 -12.84
C GLU A 188 -1.58 23.88 -11.46
N LEU A 189 -0.51 23.11 -11.28
CA LEU A 189 -0.15 22.43 -10.03
C LEU A 189 0.72 23.30 -9.12
N GLU A 190 1.63 24.11 -9.67
CA GLU A 190 2.59 24.92 -8.91
C GLU A 190 1.93 25.82 -7.84
N LYS A 191 0.75 26.39 -8.12
CA LYS A 191 -0.02 27.16 -7.13
C LYS A 191 -0.44 26.37 -5.87
N TRP A 192 -0.42 25.04 -5.97
CA TRP A 192 -0.80 24.09 -4.92
C TRP A 192 0.39 23.34 -4.35
N GLU A 193 1.63 23.76 -4.66
CA GLU A 193 2.83 23.14 -4.12
C GLU A 193 2.87 23.25 -2.59
N ILE A 194 3.26 22.15 -1.96
CA ILE A 194 3.40 22.03 -0.52
C ILE A 194 4.75 21.40 -0.17
N SER A 195 5.44 21.99 0.80
CA SER A 195 6.71 21.47 1.33
C SER A 195 6.74 21.47 2.86
N SER A 196 5.78 22.16 3.48
CA SER A 196 5.73 22.38 4.92
C SER A 196 4.30 22.32 5.45
N PHE A 197 4.16 22.25 6.77
CA PHE A 197 2.87 22.33 7.45
C PHE A 197 2.10 23.62 7.13
N ASN A 198 2.80 24.77 7.03
CA ASN A 198 2.17 26.04 6.71
C ASN A 198 1.57 26.05 5.30
N ASP A 199 2.21 25.38 4.34
CA ASP A 199 1.65 25.25 3.00
C ASP A 199 0.38 24.40 3.00
N VAL A 200 0.35 23.34 3.81
CA VAL A 200 -0.85 22.53 4.01
C VAL A 200 -1.96 23.39 4.63
N LEU A 201 -1.66 24.17 5.67
CA LEU A 201 -2.63 25.07 6.31
C LEU A 201 -3.20 26.09 5.32
N ARG A 202 -2.35 26.73 4.52
CA ARG A 202 -2.77 27.65 3.45
C ARG A 202 -3.82 26.99 2.55
N VAL A 203 -3.53 25.80 2.05
CA VAL A 203 -4.44 25.09 1.14
C VAL A 203 -5.75 24.67 1.81
N ILE A 204 -5.70 24.20 3.06
CA ILE A 204 -6.89 23.63 3.70
C ILE A 204 -7.72 24.65 4.50
N LEU A 205 -7.19 25.84 4.79
CA LEU A 205 -7.90 26.88 5.55
C LEU A 205 -8.40 28.05 4.70
N ASP A 206 -7.81 28.27 3.52
CA ASP A 206 -8.40 29.13 2.47
C ASP A 206 -9.79 28.63 2.05
#